data_AF-A0A7Y2BFU3-F1
#
_entry.id   AF-A0A7Y2BFU3-F1
#
_cell.length_a   1.000
_cell.length_b   1.000
_cell.length_c   1.000
_cell.angle_alpha   90.00
_cell.angle_beta   90.00
_cell.angle_gamma   90.00
#
_symmetry.space_group_name_H-M   'P 1'
#
loop_
_entity.id
_entity.type
_entity.pdbx_description
1 polymer ?
#
loop_
_entity_poly.entity_id
_entity_poly.type
_entity_poly.pdbx_seq_one_letter_code
_entity_poly.pdbx_strand_id
1 'polypeptide(L)'
;MTLTNSTVSGNTGGFSGGMENFGTMTLTNSLVSDDCRGDITSNGYNIESPGDTCGFDQLTDQANVGADDLKLGPLQDNEGPTETHALGEGSVAIDVIPEVDCVDADSAPLTTDQRGVERPQGDACDVGAVEMEVMR
;
A
#
# COMPACT_ATOMS: atom_id res chain seq x y z
N MET A 1 -13.97 4.22 -7.52
CA MET A 1 -12.71 3.54 -7.92
C MET A 1 -12.24 2.75 -6.72
N THR A 2 -11.62 1.59 -6.90
CA THR A 2 -11.10 0.78 -5.78
C THR A 2 -9.61 0.53 -5.99
N LEU A 3 -8.84 0.71 -4.94
CA LEU A 3 -7.43 0.33 -4.85
C LEU A 3 -7.31 -0.70 -3.72
N THR A 4 -6.74 -1.86 -4.04
CA THR A 4 -6.52 -2.95 -3.09
C THR A 4 -5.10 -3.45 -3.26
N ASN A 5 -4.35 -3.63 -2.18
CA ASN A 5 -2.95 -4.11 -2.19
C ASN A 5 -2.08 -3.34 -3.21
N SER A 6 -2.15 -2.01 -3.15
CA SER A 6 -1.52 -1.12 -4.14
C SER A 6 -0.60 -0.11 -3.45
N THR A 7 0.48 0.27 -4.15
CA THR A 7 1.39 1.34 -3.72
C THR A 7 1.23 2.52 -4.67
N VAL A 8 0.86 3.68 -4.13
CA VAL A 8 0.71 4.93 -4.86
C VAL A 8 1.77 5.90 -4.34
N SER A 9 2.80 6.18 -5.14
CA SER A 9 3.93 7.03 -4.74
C SER A 9 4.48 7.81 -5.94
N GLY A 10 5.09 8.96 -5.67
CA GLY A 10 5.81 9.74 -6.68
C GLY A 10 4.90 10.39 -7.73
N ASN A 11 3.63 10.60 -7.42
CA ASN A 11 2.75 11.33 -8.32
C ASN A 11 3.10 12.82 -8.32
N THR A 12 2.98 13.46 -9.48
CA THR A 12 3.27 14.89 -9.64
C THR A 12 2.06 15.58 -10.26
N GLY A 13 1.48 16.54 -9.54
CA GLY A 13 0.22 17.21 -9.90
C GLY A 13 0.15 18.63 -9.35
N GLY A 14 -0.85 19.40 -9.79
CA GLY A 14 -0.98 20.83 -9.48
C GLY A 14 -1.26 21.16 -8.01
N PHE A 15 -1.60 20.16 -7.20
CA PHE A 15 -1.89 20.27 -5.77
C PHE A 15 -1.03 19.25 -5.01
N SER A 16 0.22 19.63 -4.71
CA SER A 16 1.26 18.84 -4.00
C SER A 16 1.73 17.50 -4.58
N GLY A 17 1.06 16.92 -5.58
CA GLY A 17 1.47 15.63 -6.15
C GLY A 17 0.42 14.54 -5.99
N GLY A 18 -0.50 14.74 -5.06
CA GLY A 18 -1.39 13.74 -4.50
C GLY A 18 -2.40 13.05 -5.41
N MET A 19 -3.06 12.08 -4.80
CA MET A 19 -4.20 11.35 -5.33
C MET A 19 -5.45 12.24 -5.31
N GLU A 20 -5.93 12.64 -6.49
CA GLU A 20 -7.18 13.41 -6.62
C GLU A 20 -8.34 12.53 -7.11
N ASN A 21 -9.44 12.51 -6.36
CA ASN A 21 -10.66 11.78 -6.68
C ASN A 21 -11.89 12.71 -6.64
N PHE A 22 -12.63 12.79 -7.75
CA PHE A 22 -13.85 13.59 -7.89
C PHE A 22 -15.15 12.81 -7.61
N GLY A 23 -15.03 11.52 -7.28
CA GLY A 23 -16.14 10.65 -6.86
C GLY A 23 -15.84 10.00 -5.52
N THR A 24 -16.26 8.74 -5.32
CA THR A 24 -15.85 7.94 -4.16
C THR A 24 -14.73 6.98 -4.57
N MET A 25 -13.67 6.94 -3.76
CA MET A 25 -12.60 5.97 -3.86
C MET A 25 -12.59 5.08 -2.62
N THR A 26 -12.35 3.80 -2.81
CA THR A 26 -12.16 2.85 -1.72
C THR A 26 -10.71 2.37 -1.72
N LEU A 27 -10.08 2.39 -0.55
CA LEU A 27 -8.72 1.92 -0.31
C LEU A 27 -8.78 0.76 0.69
N THR A 28 -8.10 -0.34 0.37
CA THR A 28 -7.91 -1.49 1.25
C THR A 28 -6.46 -1.95 1.13
N ASN A 29 -5.80 -2.28 2.24
CA ASN A 29 -4.45 -2.88 2.22
C ASN A 29 -3.43 -2.09 1.37
N SER A 30 -3.61 -0.79 1.22
CA SER A 30 -2.88 0.02 0.23
C SER A 30 -2.03 1.10 0.88
N LEU A 31 -0.88 1.37 0.27
CA LEU A 31 0.07 2.38 0.71
C LEU A 31 -0.04 3.60 -0.21
N VAL A 32 -0.33 4.76 0.37
CA VAL A 32 -0.30 6.07 -0.30
C VAL A 32 0.86 6.87 0.27
N SER A 33 1.89 7.05 -0.54
CA SER A 33 3.08 7.85 -0.22
C SER A 33 2.95 9.24 -0.86
N ASP A 34 1.81 9.90 -0.64
CA ASP A 34 1.47 11.23 -1.16
C ASP A 34 0.25 11.78 -0.43
N ASP A 35 -0.15 13.01 -0.74
CA ASP A 35 -1.40 13.59 -0.24
C ASP A 35 -2.62 12.95 -0.93
N CYS A 36 -3.73 12.91 -0.21
CA CYS A 36 -5.04 12.49 -0.69
C CYS A 36 -6.00 13.67 -0.78
N ARG A 37 -6.85 13.66 -1.81
CA ARG A 37 -7.92 14.65 -1.99
C ARG A 37 -9.19 14.05 -2.56
N GLY A 38 -10.29 14.26 -1.84
CA GLY A 38 -11.62 13.81 -2.23
C GLY A 38 -12.20 12.85 -1.20
N ASP A 39 -13.35 12.26 -1.52
CA ASP A 39 -14.01 11.31 -0.63
C ASP A 39 -13.33 9.94 -0.76
N ILE A 40 -12.66 9.53 0.31
CA ILE A 40 -12.02 8.24 0.45
C ILE A 40 -12.77 7.43 1.51
N THR A 41 -13.00 6.17 1.20
CA THR A 41 -13.52 5.17 2.13
C THR A 41 -12.41 4.15 2.39
N SER A 42 -12.02 4.00 3.65
CA SER A 42 -11.07 2.97 4.06
C SER A 42 -11.81 1.68 4.41
N ASN A 43 -11.29 0.54 3.94
CA ASN A 43 -11.65 -0.79 4.45
C ASN A 43 -10.58 -1.37 5.38
N GLY A 44 -9.56 -0.59 5.75
CA GLY A 44 -8.53 -0.97 6.70
C GLY A 44 -7.17 -1.32 6.09
N TYR A 45 -6.18 -1.37 6.98
CA TYR A 45 -4.78 -1.67 6.70
C TYR A 45 -4.14 -0.77 5.64
N ASN A 46 -4.66 0.44 5.46
CA ASN A 46 -4.04 1.41 4.58
C ASN A 46 -2.96 2.18 5.33
N ILE A 47 -1.93 2.61 4.59
CA ILE A 47 -0.86 3.46 5.12
C ILE A 47 -0.83 4.77 4.33
N GLU A 48 -0.86 5.90 5.02
CA GLU A 48 -0.60 7.22 4.44
C GLU A 48 0.74 7.76 4.94
N SER A 49 1.55 8.27 3.99
CA SER A 49 2.79 8.96 4.29
C SER A 49 3.13 10.06 3.27
N PRO A 50 3.71 11.19 3.70
CA PRO A 50 3.62 11.73 5.04
C PRO A 50 2.22 12.30 5.29
N GLY A 51 1.78 12.32 6.56
CA GLY A 51 0.60 13.09 6.96
C GLY A 51 -0.69 12.27 7.07
N ASP A 52 -1.81 13.01 7.16
CA ASP A 52 -3.15 12.50 7.47
C ASP A 52 -4.20 13.34 6.70
N THR A 53 -4.24 13.11 5.41
CA THR A 53 -5.07 13.78 4.41
C THR A 53 -6.05 12.82 3.75
N CYS A 54 -5.79 11.51 3.79
CA CYS A 54 -6.68 10.49 3.23
C CYS A 54 -7.93 10.27 4.09
N GLY A 55 -7.93 10.77 5.34
CA GLY A 55 -9.07 10.69 6.24
C GLY A 55 -9.41 9.25 6.64
N PHE A 56 -8.38 8.40 6.75
CA PHE A 56 -8.51 7.02 7.16
C PHE A 56 -9.14 6.92 8.57
N ASP A 57 -10.14 6.06 8.69
CA ASP A 57 -11.01 6.00 9.87
C ASP A 57 -11.07 4.60 10.51
N GLN A 58 -10.36 3.61 9.96
CA GLN A 58 -10.29 2.27 10.54
C GLN A 58 -9.15 2.18 11.55
N LEU A 59 -9.33 1.36 12.58
CA LEU A 59 -8.32 1.13 13.61
C LEU A 59 -7.03 0.49 13.07
N THR A 60 -7.15 -0.23 11.95
CA THR A 60 -6.03 -0.91 11.28
C THR A 60 -5.27 -0.02 10.31
N ASP A 61 -5.75 1.19 10.04
CA ASP A 61 -5.04 2.15 9.20
C ASP A 61 -3.88 2.80 9.95
N GLN A 62 -2.87 3.24 9.21
CA GLN A 62 -1.76 4.03 9.72
C GLN A 62 -1.68 5.36 8.95
N ALA A 63 -1.89 6.47 9.65
CA ALA A 63 -1.66 7.80 9.14
C ALA A 63 -0.52 8.48 9.92
N ASN A 64 -0.06 9.63 9.43
CA ASN A 64 1.09 10.37 9.95
C ASN A 64 2.40 9.56 9.96
N VAL A 65 2.53 8.58 9.06
CA VAL A 65 3.75 7.78 8.93
C VAL A 65 4.85 8.62 8.29
N GLY A 66 6.07 8.59 8.85
CA GLY A 66 7.21 9.29 8.26
C GLY A 66 7.65 8.63 6.94
N ALA A 67 8.08 9.44 5.96
CA ALA A 67 8.52 8.90 4.67
C ALA A 67 9.67 7.87 4.81
N ASP A 68 10.58 8.10 5.76
CA ASP A 68 11.69 7.18 6.06
C ASP A 68 11.23 5.86 6.70
N ASP A 69 10.06 5.83 7.34
CA ASP A 69 9.50 4.62 7.98
C ASP A 69 8.92 3.66 6.95
N LEU A 70 8.49 4.16 5.78
CA LEU A 70 8.03 3.32 4.68
C LEU A 70 9.16 2.50 4.06
N LYS A 71 10.38 3.04 4.05
CA LYS A 71 11.56 2.41 3.45
C LYS A 71 11.32 1.89 2.03
N LEU A 72 10.61 2.68 1.21
CA LEU A 72 10.40 2.34 -0.20
C LEU A 72 11.70 2.51 -0.99
N GLY A 73 12.05 1.48 -1.77
CA GLY A 73 13.01 1.61 -2.85
C GLY A 73 12.47 2.50 -3.98
N PRO A 74 13.32 2.94 -4.92
CA PRO A 74 12.87 3.66 -6.11
C PRO A 74 11.93 2.80 -6.96
N LEU A 75 11.11 3.44 -7.79
CA LEU A 75 10.35 2.75 -8.84
C LEU A 75 11.34 2.23 -9.88
N GLN A 76 11.47 0.91 -9.99
CA GLN A 76 12.40 0.25 -10.91
C GLN A 76 11.95 -1.19 -11.18
N ASP A 77 12.63 -1.86 -12.10
CA ASP A 77 12.50 -3.31 -12.31
C ASP A 77 13.04 -4.06 -11.07
N ASN A 78 12.13 -4.56 -10.24
CA ASN A 78 12.43 -5.44 -9.11
C ASN A 78 11.95 -6.87 -9.40
N GLU A 79 12.06 -7.29 -10.66
CA GLU A 79 11.49 -8.53 -11.19
C GLU A 79 9.97 -8.47 -11.35
N GLY A 80 9.43 -9.24 -12.30
CA GLY A 80 8.01 -9.26 -12.61
C GLY A 80 7.62 -8.48 -13.88
N PRO A 81 6.30 -8.26 -14.11
CA PRO A 81 5.79 -7.69 -15.35
C PRO A 81 5.83 -6.15 -15.40
N THR A 82 6.01 -5.47 -14.27
CA THR A 82 5.98 -4.01 -14.13
C THR A 82 7.03 -3.52 -13.13
N GLU A 83 7.44 -2.26 -13.26
CA GLU A 83 8.26 -1.61 -12.22
C GLU A 83 7.48 -1.48 -10.92
N THR A 84 8.16 -1.65 -9.78
CA THR A 84 7.56 -1.61 -8.44
C THR A 84 8.42 -0.80 -7.47
N HIS A 85 7.85 -0.45 -6.32
CA HIS A 85 8.61 0.01 -5.16
C HIS A 85 8.86 -1.18 -4.22
N ALA A 86 10.11 -1.63 -4.12
CA ALA A 86 10.48 -2.66 -3.15
C ALA A 86 10.37 -2.15 -1.71
N LEU A 87 10.00 -3.01 -0.77
CA LEU A 87 10.06 -2.71 0.66
C LEU A 87 11.48 -2.96 1.18
N GLY A 88 11.99 -2.05 2.01
CA GLY A 88 13.24 -2.20 2.74
C GLY A 88 13.04 -2.85 4.11
N GLU A 89 14.08 -3.48 4.64
CA GLU A 89 14.06 -4.15 5.95
C GLU A 89 13.55 -3.23 7.08
N GLY A 90 12.54 -3.72 7.81
CA GLY A 90 11.89 -3.02 8.90
C GLY A 90 10.99 -1.86 8.46
N SER A 91 10.47 -1.90 7.23
CA SER A 91 9.39 -1.02 6.79
C SER A 91 8.16 -1.22 7.67
N VAL A 92 7.42 -0.14 7.96
CA VAL A 92 6.14 -0.22 8.69
C VAL A 92 5.02 -0.89 7.88
N ALA A 93 5.26 -1.18 6.60
CA ALA A 93 4.35 -1.92 5.74
C ALA A 93 4.48 -3.45 5.88
N ILE A 94 5.52 -3.96 6.55
CA ILE A 94 5.80 -5.40 6.62
C ILE A 94 4.95 -6.10 7.69
N ASP A 95 4.43 -7.28 7.37
CA ASP A 95 3.68 -8.19 8.26
C ASP A 95 2.48 -7.51 8.97
N VAL A 96 1.74 -6.66 8.26
CA VAL A 96 0.65 -5.85 8.83
C VAL A 96 -0.72 -6.50 8.68
N ILE A 97 -0.96 -7.16 7.54
CA ILE A 97 -2.28 -7.66 7.15
C ILE A 97 -2.39 -9.14 7.53
N PRO A 98 -3.25 -9.53 8.48
CA PRO A 98 -3.47 -10.93 8.82
C PRO A 98 -3.83 -11.76 7.58
N GLU A 99 -3.39 -13.02 7.53
CA GLU A 99 -3.60 -13.91 6.37
C GLU A 99 -5.08 -13.97 5.92
N VAL A 100 -6.03 -13.91 6.86
CA VAL A 100 -7.47 -13.91 6.58
C VAL A 100 -7.95 -12.66 5.83
N ASP A 101 -7.26 -11.54 6.00
CA ASP A 101 -7.55 -10.24 5.37
C ASP A 101 -6.65 -9.98 4.16
N CYS A 102 -5.76 -10.92 3.82
CA CYS A 102 -4.90 -10.87 2.64
C CYS A 102 -5.65 -11.30 1.39
N VAL A 103 -6.55 -10.42 0.94
CA VAL A 103 -7.48 -10.68 -0.15
C VAL A 103 -7.41 -9.63 -1.24
N ASP A 104 -7.85 -9.98 -2.44
CA ASP A 104 -8.01 -9.05 -3.56
C ASP A 104 -9.29 -8.21 -3.43
N ALA A 105 -9.57 -7.38 -4.45
CA ALA A 105 -10.75 -6.50 -4.47
C ALA A 105 -12.09 -7.26 -4.46
N ASP A 106 -12.11 -8.53 -4.85
CA ASP A 106 -13.28 -9.40 -4.85
C ASP A 106 -13.36 -10.27 -3.57
N SER A 107 -12.50 -9.98 -2.58
CA SER A 107 -12.36 -10.73 -1.33
C SER A 107 -11.89 -12.19 -1.52
N ALA A 108 -11.26 -12.50 -2.65
CA ALA A 108 -10.61 -13.80 -2.86
C ALA A 108 -9.17 -13.77 -2.30
N PRO A 109 -8.62 -14.92 -1.84
CA PRO A 109 -7.26 -14.96 -1.33
C PRO A 109 -6.24 -14.40 -2.33
N LEU A 110 -5.47 -13.40 -1.93
CA LEU A 110 -4.39 -12.85 -2.73
C LEU A 110 -3.12 -13.66 -2.47
N THR A 111 -2.80 -14.56 -3.40
CA THR A 111 -1.73 -15.55 -3.21
C THR A 111 -0.37 -15.10 -3.73
N THR A 112 -0.30 -14.03 -4.52
CA THR A 112 0.96 -13.46 -5.00
C THR A 112 0.91 -11.93 -5.07
N ASP A 113 2.05 -11.27 -4.91
CA ASP A 113 2.23 -9.82 -5.15
C ASP A 113 2.30 -9.48 -6.65
N GLN A 114 2.51 -8.19 -6.98
CA GLN A 114 2.57 -7.73 -8.38
C GLN A 114 3.72 -8.35 -9.19
N ARG A 115 4.77 -8.83 -8.53
CA ARG A 115 5.94 -9.47 -9.15
C ARG A 115 5.73 -10.98 -9.34
N GLY A 116 4.73 -11.55 -8.66
CA GLY A 116 4.45 -12.97 -8.63
C GLY A 116 5.06 -13.70 -7.42
N VAL A 117 5.54 -12.97 -6.41
CA VAL A 117 6.06 -13.53 -5.15
C VAL A 117 4.90 -13.97 -4.28
N GLU A 118 4.99 -15.15 -3.68
CA GLU A 118 3.94 -15.75 -2.84
C GLU A 118 3.62 -14.88 -1.61
N ARG A 119 2.35 -14.74 -1.27
CA ARG A 119 1.87 -14.00 -0.09
C ARG A 119 1.16 -14.94 0.89
N PRO A 120 1.37 -14.80 2.22
CA PRO A 120 2.39 -13.95 2.85
C PRO A 120 3.81 -14.55 2.77
N GLN A 121 4.84 -13.69 2.79
CA GLN A 121 6.21 -14.08 3.12
C GLN A 121 6.52 -13.64 4.56
N GLY A 122 6.17 -14.46 5.55
CA GLY A 122 6.37 -14.09 6.95
C GLY A 122 5.19 -14.51 7.83
N ASP A 123 4.88 -13.67 8.82
CA ASP A 123 3.78 -13.88 9.75
C ASP A 123 2.45 -13.32 9.19
N ALA A 124 2.51 -12.34 8.29
CA ALA A 124 1.36 -11.65 7.70
C ALA A 124 1.71 -11.09 6.31
N CYS A 125 0.69 -10.62 5.57
CA CYS A 125 0.91 -9.95 4.29
C CYS A 125 1.35 -8.49 4.49
N ASP A 126 2.10 -7.98 3.53
CA ASP A 126 2.59 -6.59 3.58
C ASP A 126 1.60 -5.59 2.97
N VAL A 127 1.56 -4.36 3.46
CA VAL A 127 0.73 -3.31 2.86
C VAL A 127 1.31 -2.86 1.52
N GLY A 128 0.47 -2.78 0.49
CA GLY A 128 0.84 -2.27 -0.82
C GLY A 128 1.05 -3.37 -1.87
N ALA A 129 1.76 -3.01 -2.94
CA ALA A 129 1.84 -3.83 -4.17
C ALA A 129 2.85 -4.99 -4.12
N VAL A 130 3.75 -4.97 -3.14
CA VAL A 130 4.91 -5.85 -3.05
C VAL A 130 4.93 -6.54 -1.69
N GLU A 131 5.33 -7.80 -1.69
CA GLU A 131 5.67 -8.56 -0.49
C GLU A 131 7.19 -8.53 -0.26
N MET A 132 7.64 -8.27 0.95
CA MET A 132 9.03 -8.38 1.34
C MET A 132 9.46 -9.84 1.27
N GLU A 133 10.46 -10.14 0.45
CA GLU A 133 11.03 -11.48 0.40
C GLU A 133 11.92 -11.71 1.61
N VAL A 134 11.49 -12.59 2.52
CA VAL A 134 12.39 -13.15 3.53
C VAL A 134 13.36 -14.11 2.85
N MET A 135 14.67 -13.85 2.99
CA MET A 135 15.71 -14.75 2.49
C MET A 135 15.48 -16.17 3.04
N ARG A 136 15.34 -17.16 2.16
CA ARG A 136 15.27 -18.59 2.51
C ARG A 136 16.54 -19.08 3.21
#